data_AF-A0A847EIX8-F1
#
_entry.id   AF-A0A847EIX8-F1
#
_cell.length_a   1.000
_cell.length_b   1.000
_cell.length_c   1.000
_cell.angle_alpha   90.00
_cell.angle_beta   90.00
_cell.angle_gamma   90.00
#
_symmetry.space_group_name_H-M   'P 1'
#
loop_
_entity.id
_entity.type
_entity.pdbx_description
1 polymer ?
#
loop_
_entity_poly.entity_id
_entity_poly.type
_entity_poly.pdbx_seq_one_letter_code
_entity_poly.pdbx_strand_id
1 'polypeptide(L)' 'MPVNVSIKNVPDNIVDKLRKRAKRNHRSLQGELIAIMEEATESAFLSVDEAEEQLNALGFQTGDESINWVRELRSGR' A
#
# COMPACT_ATOMS: atom_id res chain seq x y z
N MET A 1 -10.44 15.02 -1.90
CA MET A 1 -11.59 15.19 -2.81
C MET A 1 -12.03 13.80 -3.27
N PRO A 2 -13.32 13.43 -3.24
CA PRO A 2 -13.75 12.13 -3.75
C PRO A 2 -13.54 12.06 -5.26
N VAL A 3 -12.91 10.99 -5.74
CA VAL A 3 -12.68 10.72 -7.17
C VAL A 3 -13.65 9.64 -7.61
N ASN A 4 -14.40 9.90 -8.69
CA ASN A 4 -15.32 8.92 -9.27
C ASN A 4 -14.61 8.11 -10.35
N VAL A 5 -14.61 6.79 -10.20
CA VAL A 5 -14.07 5.86 -11.20
C VAL A 5 -15.23 5.13 -11.87
N SER A 6 -15.26 5.15 -13.21
CA SER A 6 -16.25 4.43 -14.00
C SER A 6 -15.55 3.43 -14.91
N ILE A 7 -15.96 2.16 -14.83
CA ILE A 7 -15.44 1.08 -15.66
C ILE A 7 -16.52 0.72 -16.68
N LYS A 8 -16.20 0.87 -17.97
CA LYS A 8 -17.11 0.54 -19.08
C LYS A 8 -16.85 -0.87 -19.58
N ASN A 9 -17.87 -1.48 -20.19
CA ASN A 9 -17.79 -2.79 -20.85
C ASN A 9 -17.27 -3.92 -19.93
N VAL A 10 -17.73 -3.94 -18.68
CA VAL A 10 -17.41 -5.04 -17.76
C VAL A 10 -18.20 -6.28 -18.21
N PRO A 11 -17.54 -7.43 -18.45
CA PRO A 11 -18.22 -8.66 -18.82
C PRO A 11 -19.21 -9.12 -17.74
N ASP A 12 -20.41 -9.58 -18.14
CA ASP A 12 -21.48 -9.97 -17.21
C ASP A 12 -21.04 -11.05 -16.21
N ASN A 13 -20.22 -12.01 -16.67
CA ASN A 13 -19.68 -13.07 -15.82
C ASN A 13 -18.79 -12.53 -14.69
N ILE A 14 -18.09 -11.42 -14.90
CA ILE A 14 -17.29 -10.73 -13.87
C ILE A 14 -18.23 -10.04 -12.88
N VAL A 15 -19.24 -9.33 -13.37
CA VAL A 15 -20.24 -8.64 -12.53
C VAL A 15 -20.96 -9.63 -11.61
N ASP A 16 -21.34 -10.80 -12.12
CA ASP A 16 -22.00 -11.83 -11.32
C ASP A 16 -21.09 -12.42 -10.24
N LYS A 17 -19.80 -12.64 -10.55
CA LYS A 17 -18.82 -13.07 -9.55
C LYS A 17 -18.64 -12.01 -8.46
N LEU A 18 -18.54 -10.73 -8.84
CA LEU A 18 -18.45 -9.61 -7.90
C LEU A 18 -19.69 -9.50 -7.02
N ARG A 19 -20.89 -9.62 -7.59
CA ARG A 19 -22.15 -9.59 -6.83
C ARG A 19 -22.24 -10.73 -5.82
N LYS A 20 -21.83 -11.96 -6.21
CA LYS A 20 -21.77 -13.10 -5.29
C LYS A 20 -20.75 -12.88 -4.17
N ARG A 21 -19.57 -12.34 -4.49
CA ARG A 21 -18.52 -12.01 -3.52
C ARG A 21 -19.02 -10.93 -2.53
N ALA A 22 -19.62 -9.85 -3.04
CA ALA A 22 -20.21 -8.79 -2.23
C ALA A 22 -21.29 -9.31 -1.28
N LYS A 23 -22.20 -10.18 -1.76
CA LYS A 23 -23.23 -10.81 -0.92
C LYS A 23 -22.63 -11.66 0.20
N ARG A 24 -21.58 -12.42 -0.09
CA ARG A 24 -20.86 -13.24 0.90
C ARG A 24 -20.16 -12.38 1.95
N ASN A 25 -19.59 -11.24 1.55
CA ASN A 25 -18.90 -10.31 2.44
C ASN A 25 -19.86 -9.32 3.12
N HIS A 26 -21.18 -9.44 2.90
CA HIS A 26 -22.21 -8.52 3.40
C HIS A 26 -21.97 -7.06 3.03
N ARG A 27 -21.41 -6.81 1.83
CA ARG A 27 -21.08 -5.48 1.30
C ARG A 27 -21.92 -5.15 0.07
N SER A 28 -22.07 -3.86 -0.21
CA SER A 28 -22.59 -3.40 -1.51
C SER A 28 -21.59 -3.72 -2.61
N LEU A 29 -22.03 -3.73 -3.87
CA LEU A 29 -21.12 -3.95 -5.01
C LEU A 29 -20.02 -2.88 -5.07
N GLN A 30 -20.37 -1.62 -4.77
CA GLN A 30 -19.40 -0.53 -4.69
C GLN A 30 -18.41 -0.74 -3.54
N GLY A 31 -18.88 -1.14 -2.36
CA GLY A 31 -18.01 -1.42 -1.21
C GLY A 31 -17.08 -2.61 -1.45
N GLU A 32 -17.54 -3.62 -2.18
CA GLU A 32 -16.68 -4.74 -2.59
C GLU A 32 -15.59 -4.30 -3.57
N LEU A 33 -15.92 -3.43 -4.54
CA LEU A 33 -14.93 -2.88 -5.46
C LEU A 33 -13.87 -2.04 -4.74
N ILE A 34 -14.28 -1.22 -3.77
CA ILE A 34 -13.36 -0.46 -2.93
C ILE A 34 -12.43 -1.40 -2.17
N ALA A 35 -12.98 -2.42 -1.51
CA ALA A 35 -12.18 -3.38 -0.75
C ALA A 35 -11.17 -4.15 -1.62
N ILE A 36 -11.54 -4.51 -2.85
CA ILE A 36 -10.62 -5.17 -3.79
C ILE A 36 -9.52 -4.19 -4.22
N MET A 37 -9.85 -2.92 -4.45
CA MET A 37 -8.85 -1.90 -4.78
C MET A 37 -7.92 -1.66 -3.60
N GLU A 38 -8.44 -1.54 -2.38
CA GLU A 38 -7.65 -1.42 -1.15
C GLU A 38 -6.68 -2.60 -1.02
N GLU A 39 -7.16 -3.84 -1.09
CA GLU A 39 -6.34 -5.06 -1.04
C GLU A 39 -5.24 -5.08 -2.13
N ALA A 40 -5.60 -4.67 -3.35
CA ALA A 40 -4.66 -4.60 -4.47
C ALA A 40 -3.62 -3.49 -4.31
N THR A 41 -3.94 -2.42 -3.60
CA THR A 41 -3.02 -1.30 -3.33
C THR A 41 -2.22 -1.46 -2.03
N GLU A 42 -2.77 -2.14 -1.03
CA GLU A 42 -2.07 -2.49 0.23
C GLU A 42 -0.92 -3.48 -0.03
N SER A 43 -0.99 -4.23 -1.13
CA SER A 43 0.04 -5.21 -1.53
C SER A 43 1.18 -4.61 -2.34
N ALA A 44 1.28 -3.29 -2.46
CA ALA A 44 2.57 -2.69 -2.73
C ALA A 44 3.41 -2.91 -1.47
N PHE A 45 4.10 -4.06 -1.41
CA PHE A 45 5.40 -4.09 -0.76
C PHE A 45 6.07 -2.80 -1.20
N LEU A 46 6.25 -1.82 -0.30
CA LEU A 46 7.11 -0.71 -0.64
C LEU A 46 8.38 -1.40 -1.15
N SER A 47 8.73 -1.16 -2.41
CA SER A 47 10.06 -1.56 -2.83
C SER A 47 11.01 -0.92 -1.82
N VAL A 48 12.15 -1.56 -1.54
CA VAL A 48 13.14 -0.98 -0.62
C VAL A 48 13.42 0.48 -1.02
N ASP A 49 13.40 0.77 -2.32
CA ASP A 49 13.55 2.11 -2.89
C ASP A 49 12.37 3.05 -2.52
N GLU A 50 11.11 2.60 -2.62
CA GLU A 50 9.94 3.39 -2.23
C GLU A 50 9.87 3.63 -0.72
N ALA A 51 10.34 2.66 0.09
CA ALA A 51 10.50 2.80 1.53
C ALA A 51 11.58 3.82 1.89
N GLU A 52 12.72 3.77 1.20
CA GLU A 52 13.79 4.75 1.35
C GLU A 52 13.34 6.16 0.96
N GLU A 53 12.60 6.32 -0.14
CA GLU A 53 12.07 7.62 -0.54
C GLU A 53 11.08 8.19 0.49
N GLN A 54 10.18 7.37 1.04
CA GLN A 54 9.27 7.80 2.11
C GLN A 54 9.99 8.14 3.42
N LEU A 55 10.98 7.35 3.82
CA LEU A 55 11.78 7.61 5.02
C LEU A 55 12.58 8.91 4.88
N ASN A 56 13.21 9.14 3.71
CA ASN A 56 13.91 10.37 3.40
C ASN A 56 12.97 11.59 3.40
N ALA A 57 11.76 11.45 2.82
CA ALA A 57 10.76 12.52 2.82
C ALA A 57 10.25 12.88 4.23
N LEU A 58 10.24 11.92 5.15
CA LEU A 58 9.92 12.11 6.57
C LEU A 58 11.14 12.60 7.39
N GLY A 59 12.29 12.82 6.75
CA GLY A 59 13.51 13.32 7.38
C GLY A 59 14.34 12.26 8.10
N PHE A 60 14.02 10.98 7.95
CA PHE A 60 14.82 9.88 8.47
C PHE A 60 15.97 9.59 7.51
N GLN A 61 17.16 10.11 7.84
CA GLN A 61 18.39 9.69 7.17
C GLN A 61 18.82 8.34 7.72
N THR A 62 18.41 7.26 7.06
CA THR A 62 18.97 5.93 7.34
C THR A 62 20.30 5.79 6.62
N GLY A 63 21.32 6.45 7.16
CA GLY A 63 22.66 6.39 6.63
C GLY A 63 23.61 7.13 7.56
N ASP A 64 24.57 6.39 8.11
CA ASP A 64 25.70 6.86 8.93
C ASP A 64 25.51 7.09 10.43
N GLU A 65 24.32 7.24 11.01
CA GLU A 65 24.20 7.37 12.47
C GLU A 65 24.74 6.14 13.21
N SER A 66 24.38 4.94 12.75
CA SER A 66 24.88 3.70 13.35
C SER A 66 26.40 3.53 13.17
N ILE A 67 26.96 4.00 12.05
CA ILE A 67 28.41 3.95 11.80
C ILE A 67 29.14 4.94 12.71
N ASN A 68 28.58 6.13 12.90
CA ASN A 68 29.12 7.13 13.82
C ASN A 68 29.06 6.65 15.27
N TRP A 69 27.96 6.03 15.71
CA TRP A 69 27.86 5.45 17.04
C TRP A 69 28.87 4.32 17.27
N VAL A 70 29.07 3.43 16.29
CA VAL A 70 30.08 2.36 16.39
C VAL A 70 31.51 2.91 16.39
N ARG A 71 31.79 3.98 15.63
CA ARG A 71 33.08 4.67 15.64
C ARG A 71 33.33 5.36 16.98
N GLU A 72 32.34 6.07 17.50
CA GLU A 72 32.44 6.76 18.79
C GLU A 72 32.67 5.77 19.94
N LEU A 73 31.92 4.67 19.98
CA LEU A 73 32.08 3.59 20.95
C LEU A 73 33.44 2.87 20.85
N ARG A 74 34.04 2.78 19.65
CA ARG A 74 35.38 2.21 19.45
C ARG A 74 36.50 3.18 19.81
N SER A 75 36.30 4.48 19.64
CA SER A 75 37.32 5.52 19.85
C SER A 75 37.51 5.88 21.33
N GLY A 76 36.55 5.49 22.18
CA GLY A 76 36.56 5.74 23.63
C GLY A 76 37.24 4.65 24.48
N ARG A 77 38.07 3.76 23.91
CA ARG A 77 38.78 2.70 24.62
C ARG A 77 40.29 2.78 24.46
#